data_AF-A0A7J9N6E5-F1
#
_entry.id   AF-A0A7J9N6E5-F1
#
_cell.length_a   1.000
_cell.length_b   1.000
_cell.length_c   1.000
_cell.angle_alpha   90.00
_cell.angle_beta   90.00
_cell.angle_gamma   90.00
#
_symmetry.space_group_name_H-M   'P 1'
#
loop_
_entity.id
_entity.type
_entity.pdbx_description
1 polymer ?
#
loop_
_entity_poly.entity_id
_entity_poly.type
_entity_poly.pdbx_seq_one_letter_code
_entity_poly.pdbx_strand_id
1 'polypeptide(L)'
;MGVKVTKRKLYSEWWVKRINDNIPGPSSEDSHSIEEILRVVPFELEIIKQDFERRNAELEKKIEQMEEEKVNLRLDVDVQKLEADKLRKGKNKTEEELDSLKMDDKKLSLSMRTAGLEKTLEQ
;
A
#
# COMPACT_ATOMS: atom_id res chain seq x y z
N MET A 1 2.74 20.72 -16.84
CA MET A 1 1.40 21.20 -16.40
C MET A 1 0.29 21.02 -17.45
N GLY A 2 0.43 20.12 -18.45
CA GLY A 2 -0.49 20.08 -19.61
C GLY A 2 -1.55 18.97 -19.66
N VAL A 3 -1.59 18.03 -18.69
CA VAL A 3 -2.47 16.84 -18.79
C VAL A 3 -3.82 17.03 -18.09
N LYS A 4 -3.88 17.86 -17.03
CA LYS A 4 -5.10 18.05 -16.23
C LYS A 4 -6.16 18.93 -16.92
N VAL A 5 -5.76 19.86 -17.78
CA VAL A 5 -6.67 20.77 -18.50
C VAL A 5 -7.41 20.02 -19.62
N THR A 6 -6.73 19.11 -20.32
CA THR A 6 -7.26 18.36 -21.46
C THR A 6 -8.36 17.37 -21.05
N LYS A 7 -8.22 16.69 -19.90
CA LYS A 7 -9.26 15.76 -19.41
C LYS A 7 -10.57 16.46 -19.03
N ARG A 8 -10.50 17.68 -18.49
CA ARG A 8 -11.68 18.46 -18.09
C ARG A 8 -12.48 18.91 -19.31
N LYS A 9 -11.78 19.29 -20.39
CA LYS A 9 -12.39 19.71 -21.66
C LYS A 9 -13.09 18.56 -22.39
N LEU A 10 -12.44 17.39 -22.43
CA LEU A 10 -13.02 16.16 -23.00
C LEU A 10 -14.27 15.71 -22.23
N TYR A 11 -14.27 15.82 -20.89
CA TYR A 11 -15.44 15.50 -20.08
C TYR A 11 -16.62 16.44 -20.36
N SER A 12 -16.37 17.76 -20.46
CA SER A 12 -17.44 18.73 -20.78
C SER A 12 -18.01 18.54 -22.18
N GLU A 13 -17.17 18.27 -23.19
CA GLU A 13 -17.63 18.03 -24.57
C GLU A 13 -18.42 16.72 -24.70
N TRP A 14 -17.97 15.66 -24.00
CA TRP A 14 -18.70 14.40 -23.91
C TRP A 14 -20.06 14.55 -23.20
N TRP A 15 -20.13 15.37 -22.14
CA TRP A 15 -21.35 15.60 -21.38
C TRP A 15 -22.40 16.39 -22.17
N VAL A 16 -21.99 17.46 -22.88
CA VAL A 16 -22.88 18.26 -23.73
C VAL A 16 -23.49 17.44 -24.86
N LYS A 17 -22.71 16.51 -25.45
CA LYS A 17 -23.20 15.65 -26.53
C LYS A 17 -24.35 14.74 -26.07
N ARG A 18 -24.28 14.17 -24.87
CA ARG A 18 -25.31 13.25 -24.34
C ARG A 18 -26.57 13.93 -23.81
N ILE A 19 -26.52 15.20 -23.41
CA ILE A 19 -27.73 15.91 -22.93
C ILE A 19 -28.80 15.96 -24.02
N ASN A 20 -28.40 16.15 -25.27
CA ASN A 20 -29.33 16.19 -26.40
C ASN A 20 -29.81 14.80 -26.84
N ASP A 21 -29.07 13.75 -26.55
CA ASP A 21 -29.43 12.36 -26.90
C ASP A 21 -30.49 11.76 -25.96
N ASN A 22 -30.74 12.39 -24.80
CA ASN A 22 -31.73 11.93 -23.80
C ASN A 22 -33.09 12.61 -23.93
N ILE A 23 -33.31 13.53 -24.88
CA ILE A 23 -34.64 14.07 -25.16
C ILE A 23 -35.35 13.02 -26.01
N PRO A 24 -36.36 12.30 -25.49
CA PRO A 24 -37.11 11.37 -26.33
C PRO A 24 -37.78 12.21 -27.43
N GLY A 25 -37.48 11.89 -28.70
CA GLY A 25 -38.31 12.41 -29.79
C GLY A 25 -39.76 12.01 -29.52
N PRO A 26 -40.77 12.80 -29.91
CA PRO A 26 -42.16 12.51 -29.61
C PRO A 26 -42.55 11.18 -30.28
N SER A 27 -42.47 10.07 -29.55
CA SER A 27 -42.92 8.76 -30.00
C SER A 27 -44.44 8.73 -29.87
N SER A 28 -45.14 8.55 -30.99
CA SER A 28 -46.59 8.52 -31.04
C SER A 28 -47.19 7.15 -30.68
N GLU A 29 -46.46 6.27 -29.98
CA GLU A 29 -46.83 4.86 -29.83
C GLU A 29 -46.91 4.32 -28.39
N ASP A 30 -46.66 5.12 -27.35
CA ASP A 30 -46.82 4.66 -25.97
C ASP A 30 -47.86 5.52 -25.24
N SER A 31 -49.00 4.90 -24.93
CA SER A 31 -50.16 5.49 -24.26
C SER A 31 -49.96 5.79 -22.77
N HIS A 32 -48.78 6.30 -22.39
CA HIS A 32 -48.57 6.92 -21.07
C HIS A 32 -48.85 8.40 -21.20
N SER A 33 -49.65 8.95 -20.28
CA SER A 33 -49.82 10.40 -20.25
C SER A 33 -48.45 11.04 -19.98
N ILE A 34 -48.17 12.19 -20.60
CA ILE A 34 -46.94 12.96 -20.36
C ILE A 34 -46.70 13.16 -18.85
N GLU A 35 -47.76 13.27 -18.07
CA GLU A 35 -47.74 13.35 -16.60
C GLU A 35 -47.18 12.08 -15.92
N GLU A 36 -47.50 10.89 -16.42
CA GLU A 36 -46.98 9.63 -15.89
C GLU A 36 -45.47 9.49 -16.19
N ILE A 37 -45.05 9.81 -17.42
CA ILE A 37 -43.64 9.83 -17.82
C ILE A 37 -42.85 10.85 -16.97
N LEU A 38 -43.40 12.05 -16.79
CA LEU A 38 -42.79 13.10 -15.97
C LEU A 38 -42.79 12.78 -14.46
N ARG A 39 -43.55 11.78 -14.00
CA ARG A 39 -43.55 11.32 -12.60
C ARG A 39 -42.62 10.13 -12.36
N VAL A 40 -42.51 9.22 -13.34
CA VAL A 40 -41.62 8.05 -13.29
C VAL A 40 -40.16 8.46 -13.47
N VAL A 41 -39.85 9.37 -14.40
CA VAL A 41 -38.47 9.81 -14.68
C VAL A 41 -37.78 10.45 -13.45
N PRO A 42 -38.41 11.35 -12.68
CA PRO A 42 -37.82 11.85 -11.44
C PRO A 42 -37.58 10.77 -10.38
N PHE A 43 -38.45 9.76 -10.30
CA PHE A 43 -38.33 8.69 -9.32
C PHE A 43 -37.16 7.75 -9.61
N GLU A 44 -36.95 7.37 -10.87
CA GLU A 44 -35.79 6.56 -11.28
C GLU A 44 -34.47 7.30 -11.04
N LEU A 45 -34.42 8.60 -11.31
CA LEU A 45 -33.25 9.43 -11.03
C LEU A 45 -32.95 9.54 -9.54
N GLU A 46 -33.99 9.61 -8.69
CA GLU A 46 -33.82 9.64 -7.24
C GLU A 46 -33.24 8.31 -6.71
N ILE A 47 -33.68 7.17 -7.24
CA ILE A 47 -33.10 5.85 -6.91
C ILE A 47 -31.63 5.79 -7.34
N ILE A 48 -31.31 6.19 -8.57
CA ILE A 48 -29.94 6.19 -9.08
C ILE A 48 -29.03 7.10 -8.24
N LYS A 49 -29.54 8.27 -7.82
CA LYS A 49 -28.82 9.19 -6.95
C LYS A 49 -28.50 8.56 -5.59
N GLN A 50 -29.49 7.96 -4.93
CA GLN A 50 -29.28 7.29 -3.65
C GLN A 50 -28.27 6.14 -3.76
N ASP A 51 -28.36 5.35 -4.83
CA ASP A 51 -27.41 4.27 -5.10
C ASP A 51 -25.99 4.77 -5.37
N PHE A 52 -25.86 5.93 -6.03
CA PHE A 52 -24.56 6.57 -6.23
C PHE A 52 -23.97 7.05 -4.90
N GLU A 53 -24.77 7.73 -4.06
CA GLU A 53 -24.35 8.19 -2.73
C GLU A 53 -23.91 7.01 -1.84
N ARG A 54 -24.67 5.91 -1.86
CA ARG A 54 -24.33 4.66 -1.14
C ARG A 54 -22.98 4.10 -1.57
N ARG A 55 -22.76 3.93 -2.88
CA ARG A 55 -21.49 3.44 -3.43
C ARG A 55 -20.33 4.37 -3.12
N ASN A 56 -20.57 5.68 -3.14
CA ASN A 56 -19.53 6.65 -2.80
C ASN A 56 -19.11 6.53 -1.33
N ALA A 57 -20.06 6.40 -0.41
CA ALA A 57 -19.77 6.19 1.01
C ALA A 57 -19.01 4.88 1.28
N GLU A 58 -19.35 3.79 0.59
CA GLU A 58 -18.62 2.52 0.66
C GLU A 58 -17.17 2.67 0.16
N LEU A 59 -16.96 3.41 -0.93
CA LEU A 59 -15.63 3.68 -1.46
C LEU A 59 -14.79 4.56 -0.54
N GLU A 60 -15.37 5.60 0.04
CA GLU A 60 -14.70 6.46 1.03
C GLU A 60 -14.22 5.65 2.24
N LYS A 61 -15.09 4.79 2.79
CA LYS A 61 -14.72 3.89 3.89
C LYS A 61 -13.58 2.94 3.50
N LYS A 62 -13.61 2.40 2.28
CA LYS A 62 -12.53 1.52 1.79
C LYS A 62 -11.21 2.27 1.60
N ILE A 63 -11.26 3.53 1.15
CA ILE A 63 -10.08 4.39 1.03
C ILE A 63 -9.47 4.63 2.42
N GLU A 64 -10.27 4.98 3.41
CA GLU A 64 -9.82 5.19 4.79
C GLU A 64 -9.13 3.95 5.36
N GLN A 65 -9.73 2.77 5.19
CA GLN A 65 -9.14 1.49 5.61
C GLN A 65 -7.79 1.23 4.93
N MET A 66 -7.70 1.45 3.62
CA MET A 66 -6.43 1.27 2.89
C MET A 66 -5.35 2.27 3.32
N GLU A 67 -5.73 3.50 3.67
CA GLU A 67 -4.79 4.50 4.17
C GLU A 67 -4.25 4.12 5.55
N GLU A 68 -5.10 3.60 6.44
CA GLU A 68 -4.69 3.05 7.74
C GLU A 68 -3.74 1.85 7.58
N GLU A 69 -4.12 0.84 6.78
CA GLU A 69 -3.30 -0.33 6.50
C GLU A 69 -1.93 0.06 5.93
N LYS A 70 -1.88 1.03 5.02
CA LYS A 70 -0.64 1.55 4.44
C LYS A 70 0.28 2.18 5.48
N VAL A 71 -0.27 2.90 6.47
CA VAL A 71 0.53 3.47 7.57
C VAL A 71 1.08 2.36 8.46
N ASN A 72 0.26 1.38 8.81
CA ASN A 72 0.69 0.23 9.62
C ASN A 72 1.82 -0.55 8.94
N LEU A 73 1.67 -0.89 7.66
CA LEU A 73 2.70 -1.59 6.90
C LEU A 73 4.02 -0.81 6.83
N ARG A 74 3.97 0.52 6.75
CA ARG A 74 5.19 1.35 6.79
C ARG A 74 5.91 1.24 8.13
N LEU A 75 5.16 1.28 9.24
CA LEU A 75 5.71 1.11 10.58
C LEU A 75 6.36 -0.27 10.74
N ASP A 76 5.70 -1.33 10.26
CA ASP A 76 6.24 -2.68 10.30
C ASP A 76 7.57 -2.81 9.55
N VAL A 77 7.66 -2.20 8.36
CA VAL A 77 8.91 -2.16 7.58
C VAL A 77 10.02 -1.46 8.34
N ASP A 78 9.72 -0.32 8.99
CA ASP A 78 10.70 0.42 9.78
C ASP A 78 11.15 -0.37 11.03
N VAL A 79 10.24 -1.07 11.69
CA VAL A 79 10.54 -1.97 12.82
C VAL A 79 11.46 -3.11 12.37
N GLN A 80 11.10 -3.82 11.30
CA GLN A 80 11.92 -4.92 10.76
C GLN A 80 13.32 -4.46 10.37
N LYS A 81 13.42 -3.26 9.77
CA LYS A 81 14.71 -2.66 9.43
C LYS A 81 15.56 -2.38 10.66
N LEU A 82 14.95 -1.84 11.72
CA LEU A 82 15.65 -1.56 12.98
C LEU A 82 16.14 -2.84 13.67
N GLU A 83 15.32 -3.89 13.67
CA GLU A 83 15.70 -5.20 14.21
C GLU A 83 16.85 -5.83 13.44
N ALA A 84 16.79 -5.82 12.10
CA ALA A 84 17.86 -6.33 11.25
C ALA A 84 19.18 -5.58 11.46
N ASP A 85 19.13 -4.25 11.61
CA ASP A 85 20.31 -3.43 11.90
C ASP A 85 20.92 -3.76 13.27
N LYS A 86 20.10 -3.98 14.31
CA LYS A 86 20.56 -4.41 15.63
C LYS A 86 21.23 -5.78 15.57
N LEU A 87 20.61 -6.74 14.88
CA LEU A 87 21.17 -8.09 14.70
C LEU A 87 22.51 -8.05 13.97
N ARG A 88 22.62 -7.26 12.89
CA ARG A 88 23.89 -7.09 12.16
C ARG A 88 25.00 -6.53 13.05
N LYS A 89 24.70 -5.49 13.85
CA LYS A 89 25.68 -4.92 14.79
C LYS A 89 26.12 -5.93 15.85
N GLY A 90 25.17 -6.69 16.40
CA GLY A 90 25.47 -7.76 17.36
C GLY A 90 26.38 -8.83 16.75
N LYS A 91 26.04 -9.32 15.56
CA LYS A 91 26.84 -10.32 14.83
C LYS A 91 28.28 -9.85 14.61
N ASN A 92 28.45 -8.63 14.07
CA ASN A 92 29.79 -8.10 13.79
C ASN A 92 30.64 -8.03 15.07
N LYS A 93 30.06 -7.58 16.19
CA LYS A 93 30.76 -7.55 17.48
C LYS A 93 31.18 -8.95 17.94
N THR A 94 30.29 -9.92 17.88
CA THR A 94 30.63 -11.31 18.27
C THR A 94 31.67 -11.95 17.34
N GLU A 95 31.70 -11.56 16.08
CA GLU A 95 32.68 -12.03 15.10
C GLU A 95 34.07 -11.44 15.40
N GLU A 96 34.16 -10.14 15.70
CA GLU A 96 35.40 -9.49 16.15
C GLU A 96 35.94 -10.09 17.46
N GLU A 97 35.06 -10.36 18.43
CA GLU A 97 35.43 -11.03 19.70
C GLU A 97 35.95 -12.46 19.45
N LEU A 98 35.33 -13.20 18.54
CA LEU A 98 35.77 -14.56 18.17
C LEU A 98 37.14 -14.55 17.48
N ASP A 99 37.38 -13.61 16.57
CA ASP A 99 38.66 -13.47 15.87
C ASP A 99 39.79 -13.09 16.85
N SER A 100 39.49 -12.22 17.81
CA SER A 100 40.43 -11.85 18.88
C SER A 100 40.79 -13.06 19.75
N LEU A 101 39.79 -13.81 20.21
CA LEU A 101 39.98 -15.02 21.01
C LEU A 101 40.81 -16.07 20.25
N LYS A 102 40.55 -16.23 18.95
CA LYS A 102 41.30 -17.15 18.08
C LYS A 102 42.76 -16.73 17.92
N MET A 103 43.06 -15.42 17.92
CA MET A 103 44.43 -14.93 17.93
C MET A 103 45.14 -15.19 19.26
N ASP A 104 44.45 -14.96 20.38
CA ASP A 104 45.00 -15.19 21.72
C ASP A 104 45.29 -16.67 21.97
N ASP A 105 44.40 -17.57 21.55
CA ASP A 105 44.61 -19.02 21.61
C ASP A 105 45.86 -19.46 20.83
N LYS A 106 46.01 -18.98 19.58
CA LYS A 106 47.21 -19.24 18.77
C LYS A 106 48.48 -18.75 19.46
N LYS A 107 48.44 -17.56 20.07
CA LYS A 107 49.59 -16.98 20.79
C LYS A 107 49.94 -17.78 22.04
N LEU A 108 48.94 -18.21 22.80
CA LEU A 108 49.12 -19.06 23.98
C LEU A 108 49.74 -20.41 23.59
N SER A 109 49.23 -21.05 22.54
CA SER A 109 49.79 -22.30 21.99
C SER A 109 51.27 -22.13 21.62
N LEU A 110 51.64 -21.07 20.90
CA LEU A 110 53.04 -20.78 20.55
C LEU A 110 53.92 -20.53 21.80
N SER A 111 53.36 -19.85 22.81
CA SER A 111 54.07 -19.58 24.06
C SER A 111 54.34 -20.87 24.86
N MET A 112 53.35 -21.78 24.93
CA MET A 112 53.50 -23.09 25.58
C MET A 112 54.56 -23.97 24.91
N ARG A 113 54.62 -23.96 23.57
CA ARG A 113 55.68 -24.66 22.81
C ARG A 113 57.06 -24.10 23.12
N THR A 114 57.18 -22.78 23.15
CA THR A 114 58.46 -22.09 23.42
C THR A 114 58.94 -22.36 24.85
N ALA A 115 58.02 -22.44 25.82
CA ALA A 115 58.33 -22.74 27.21
C ALA A 115 58.58 -24.25 27.49
N GLY A 116 58.47 -25.13 26.48
CA GLY A 116 58.67 -26.57 26.64
C GLY A 116 57.57 -27.32 27.39
N LEU A 117 56.41 -26.68 27.62
CA LEU A 117 55.28 -27.21 28.40
C LEU A 117 54.34 -28.14 27.62
N GLU A 118 54.59 -28.37 26.33
CA GLU A 118 53.77 -29.23 25.46
C GLU A 118 53.78 -30.71 25.91
N LYS A 119 54.74 -31.13 26.74
CA LYS A 119 54.92 -32.53 27.19
C LYS A 119 54.33 -32.86 28.57
N THR A 120 53.78 -31.88 29.29
CA THR A 120 53.27 -32.06 30.67
C THR A 120 51.75 -32.23 30.75
N LEU A 121 51.01 -32.11 29.64
CA LEU A 121 49.54 -32.21 29.62
C LEU A 121 49.01 -33.61 29.27
N GLU A 122 49.90 -34.56 28.95
CA GLU A 122 49.57 -35.92 28.48
C GLU A 122 49.73 -37.01 29.58
N GLN A 123 49.73 -36.64 30.87
CA GLN A 123 49.78 -37.62 31.97
C GLN A 123 48.41 -38.03 32.50
#